data_AF-A0A9X1QEM3-F1
#
_entry.id   AF-A0A9X1QEM3-F1
#
_cell.length_a   1.000
_cell.length_b   1.000
_cell.length_c   1.000
_cell.angle_alpha   90.00
_cell.angle_beta   90.00
_cell.angle_gamma   90.00
#
_symmetry.space_group_name_H-M   'P 1'
#
loop_
_entity.id
_entity.type
_entity.pdbx_description
1 polymer ?
#
loop_
_entity_poly.entity_id
_entity_poly.type
_entity_poly.pdbx_seq_one_letter_code
_entity_poly.pdbx_strand_id
1 'polypeptide(L)' 'MKLSLRNAVLILLTGMLLLAVGASLRSDQNKFSNPVILTALAIEFLGTIWLVLSLNQRRKRNKI' A
#
# COMPACT_ATOMS: atom_id res chain seq x y z
N MET A 1 -11.31 14.83 5.16
CA MET A 1 -10.00 14.65 4.47
C MET A 1 -10.26 14.33 3.00
N LYS A 2 -9.72 15.10 2.04
CA LYS A 2 -9.89 14.80 0.61
C LYS A 2 -9.04 13.56 0.28
N LEU A 3 -9.66 12.47 -0.15
CA LEU A 3 -8.98 11.27 -0.66
C LEU A 3 -8.24 11.66 -1.95
N SER A 4 -6.97 12.04 -1.80
CA SER A 4 -6.10 12.41 -2.91
C SER A 4 -5.48 11.16 -3.50
N LEU A 5 -5.66 10.96 -4.81
CA LEU A 5 -5.05 9.85 -5.55
C LEU A 5 -3.52 9.83 -5.37
N ARG A 6 -2.88 11.00 -5.29
CA ARG A 6 -1.44 11.11 -5.03
C ARG A 6 -1.05 10.47 -3.70
N ASN A 7 -1.85 10.68 -2.66
CA ASN A 7 -1.57 10.11 -1.34
C ASN A 7 -1.73 8.59 -1.35
N ALA A 8 -2.75 8.08 -2.08
CA ALA A 8 -2.92 6.64 -2.28
C ALA A 8 -1.70 5.99 -2.94
N VAL A 9 -1.19 6.64 -4.00
CA VAL A 9 -0.02 6.16 -4.75
C VAL A 9 1.25 6.22 -3.89
N LEU A 10 1.44 7.28 -3.10
CA LEU A 10 2.59 7.38 -2.18
C LEU A 10 2.58 6.28 -1.11
N ILE A 11 1.41 5.97 -0.54
CA ILE A 11 1.26 4.89 0.45
C ILE A 11 1.61 3.54 -0.18
N LEU A 12 1.10 3.26 -1.39
CA LEU A 12 1.41 2.02 -2.12
C LEU A 12 2.89 1.91 -2.48
N LEU A 13 3.52 2.97 -2.99
CA LEU A 13 4.96 2.98 -3.27
C LEU A 13 5.80 2.69 -2.02
N THR A 14 5.39 3.25 -0.88
CA THR A 14 6.08 3.03 0.39
C THR A 14 5.93 1.57 0.84
N GLY A 15 4.74 0.97 0.69
CA GLY A 15 4.50 -0.45 0.98
C GLY A 15 5.35 -1.39 0.11
N MET A 16 5.40 -1.13 -1.20
CA MET A 16 6.27 -1.85 -2.16
C MET A 16 7.76 -1.78 -1.78
N LEU A 17 8.26 -0.59 -1.42
CA LEU A 17 9.65 -0.41 -0.98
C LEU A 17 9.93 -1.20 0.31
N LEU A 18 9.02 -1.15 1.28
CA LEU A 18 9.12 -1.92 2.52
C LEU A 18 9.12 -3.45 2.28
N LEU A 19 8.30 -3.93 1.35
CA LEU A 19 8.30 -5.34 0.94
C LEU A 19 9.62 -5.74 0.30
N ALA A 20 10.14 -4.94 -0.63
CA ALA A 20 11.41 -5.21 -1.29
C ALA A 20 12.57 -5.26 -0.28
N VAL A 21 12.65 -4.25 0.60
CA VAL A 21 13.68 -4.17 1.65
C VAL A 21 13.52 -5.31 2.67
N GLY A 22 12.30 -5.62 3.10
CA GLY A 22 12.00 -6.71 4.02
C GLY A 22 12.31 -8.10 3.44
N ALA A 23 12.11 -8.28 2.14
CA ALA A 23 12.48 -9.50 1.42
C ALA A 23 13.99 -9.65 1.24
N SER A 24 14.71 -8.55 1.06
CA SER A 24 16.17 -8.54 0.90
C SER A 24 16.94 -8.66 2.22
N LEU A 25 16.42 -8.16 3.34
CA LEU A 25 17.16 -8.06 4.61
C LEU A 25 17.23 -9.35 5.45
N ARG A 26 16.41 -10.37 5.20
CA ARG A 26 16.46 -11.65 5.94
C ARG A 26 16.09 -12.83 5.05
N SER A 27 17.09 -13.43 4.41
CA SER A 27 16.92 -14.63 3.58
C SER A 27 16.71 -15.92 4.39
N ASP A 28 17.15 -15.97 5.66
CA ASP A 28 17.23 -17.21 6.45
C ASP A 28 16.07 -17.45 7.44
N GLN A 29 15.19 -16.48 7.68
CA GLN A 29 14.04 -16.65 8.57
C GLN A 29 12.75 -16.77 7.76
N ASN A 30 11.86 -17.66 8.20
CA ASN A 30 10.59 -17.95 7.55
C ASN A 30 9.86 -16.65 7.17
N LYS A 31 9.72 -16.37 5.87
CA LYS A 31 9.35 -15.04 5.34
C LYS A 31 7.99 -14.55 5.84
N PHE A 32 7.07 -15.46 6.16
CA PHE A 32 5.75 -15.16 6.71
C PHE A 32 5.76 -14.74 8.19
N SER A 33 6.79 -15.13 8.95
CA SER A 33 6.94 -14.75 10.37
C SER A 33 7.74 -13.46 10.54
N ASN A 34 8.18 -12.83 9.44
CA ASN A 34 8.93 -11.59 9.50
C ASN A 34 7.97 -10.41 9.73
N PRO A 35 8.03 -9.74 10.90
CA PRO A 35 7.13 -8.63 11.23
C PRO A 35 7.23 -7.46 10.24
N VAL A 36 8.37 -7.32 9.54
CA VAL A 36 8.55 -6.30 8.49
C VAL A 36 7.69 -6.62 7.27
N ILE A 37 7.62 -7.89 6.85
CA ILE A 37 6.83 -8.30 5.68
C ILE A 37 5.33 -8.18 6.02
N LEU A 38 4.93 -8.57 7.23
CA LEU A 38 3.56 -8.42 7.73
C LEU A 38 3.09 -6.98 7.79
N THR A 39 3.92 -6.08 8.32
CA THR A 39 3.59 -4.63 8.37
C THR A 39 3.53 -4.03 6.98
N ALA A 40 4.46 -4.41 6.09
CA ALA A 40 4.44 -3.96 4.70
C ALA A 40 3.18 -4.42 3.95
N LEU A 41 2.76 -5.67 4.15
CA LEU A 41 1.49 -6.19 3.60
C LEU A 41 0.27 -5.43 4.14
N ALA A 42 0.24 -5.12 5.43
CA ALA A 42 -0.86 -4.35 6.02
C ALA A 42 -0.95 -2.94 5.44
N ILE A 43 0.20 -2.28 5.23
CA ILE A 43 0.28 -0.95 4.60
C ILE A 43 -0.20 -1.01 3.14
N GLU A 44 0.25 -2.02 2.38
CA GLU A 44 -0.19 -2.29 0.99
C GLU A 44 -1.71 -2.48 0.91
N PHE A 45 -2.28 -3.28 1.82
CA PHE A 45 -3.72 -3.53 1.88
C PHE A 45 -4.52 -2.24 2.13
N LEU A 46 -4.10 -1.45 3.13
CA LEU A 46 -4.72 -0.15 3.43
C LEU A 46 -4.58 0.84 2.27
N GLY A 47 -3.39 0.90 1.65
CA GLY A 47 -3.13 1.72 0.46
C GLY A 47 -4.03 1.35 -0.71
N THR A 48 -4.28 0.06 -0.92
CA THR A 48 -5.13 -0.45 -2.01
C THR A 48 -6.58 -0.06 -1.79
N ILE A 49 -7.11 -0.23 -0.57
CA ILE A 49 -8.48 0.21 -0.22
C ILE A 49 -8.60 1.72 -0.46
N TRP A 50 -7.63 2.49 0.00
CA TRP A 50 -7.62 3.94 -0.16
C TRP A 50 -7.58 4.37 -1.63
N LEU A 51 -6.82 3.66 -2.48
CA LEU A 51 -6.75 3.89 -3.91
C LEU A 51 -8.10 3.60 -4.58
N VAL A 52 -8.73 2.46 -4.27
CA VAL A 52 -10.04 2.09 -4.80
C VAL A 52 -11.10 3.15 -4.43
N LEU A 53 -11.13 3.59 -3.17
CA LEU A 53 -12.05 4.65 -2.73
C LEU A 53 -11.77 5.97 -3.43
N SER A 54 -10.50 6.35 -3.57
CA SER A 54 -10.08 7.58 -4.27
C SER A 54 -10.49 7.56 -5.75
N LEU A 55 -10.30 6.43 -6.43
CA LEU A 55 -10.70 6.24 -7.83
C LEU A 55 -12.22 6.25 -7.99
N ASN A 56 -12.95 5.60 -7.08
CA ASN A 56 -14.41 5.60 -7.10
C ASN A 56 -14.99 7.01 -6.91
N GLN A 57 -14.43 7.79 -5.98
CA GLN A 57 -14.81 9.20 -5.79
C GLN A 57 -14.48 10.06 -7.02
N ARG A 58 -13.31 9.89 -7.62
CA ARG A 58 -12.95 10.57 -8.88
C ARG A 58 -13.92 10.24 -10.02
N ARG A 59 -14.26 8.96 -10.19
CA ARG A 59 -15.26 8.53 -11.19
C ARG A 59 -16.60 9.21 -10.97
N LYS A 60 -17.12 9.24 -9.73
CA LYS A 60 -18.38 9.93 -9.42
C LYS A 60 -18.33 11.43 -9.73
N ARG A 61 -17.18 12.08 -9.50
CA ARG A 61 -17.02 13.52 -9.75
C ARG A 61 -16.85 13.88 -11.23
N ASN A 62 -16.27 12.99 -12.04
CA ASN A 62 -16.09 13.19 -13.49
C ASN A 62 -17.29 12.70 -14.34
N LYS A 63 -18.33 12.13 -13.71
CA LYS A 63 -19.56 11.68 -14.39
C LYS A 63 -20.69 12.72 -14.32
N ILE A 64 -20.40 13.89 -13.74
CA ILE A 64 -21.19 15.12 -13.76
C ILE A 64 -20.53 16.03 -14.78
#